data_AF-A0A6N7I062-F1
#
_entry.id   AF-A0A6N7I062-F1
#
_cell.length_a   1.000
_cell.length_b   1.000
_cell.length_c   1.000
_cell.angle_alpha   90.00
_cell.angle_beta   90.00
_cell.angle_gamma   90.00
#
_symmetry.space_group_name_H-M   'P 1'
#
loop_
_entity.id
_entity.type
_entity.pdbx_description
1 polymer ?
#
loop_
_entity_poly.entity_id
_entity_poly.type
_entity_poly.pdbx_seq_one_letter_code
_entity_poly.pdbx_strand_id
1 'polypeptide(L)'
;MAEPNGADASVADLRDPFGRITNALLDSFAGTENSIDLMADFAMPYAVHCACELIGVPERDRADVTEWLDLMILAADGRTDRGACRELTGKLAGLLTERRVYPAPDLLTVLSGRLTEDGEDEVVRGVVLLMALSVETTFSFIGTLFHSLLTNRAQLSRLVQDESLIPGAIDELLRFDGAHNISSGNRYARQQAETALRIVLRRYPGLRLNTHPSNIEWLTSPFLRSIKQLPVRLAPSNADCDERNH
;
A
#
# COMPACT_ATOMS: atom_id res chain seq x y z
N MET A 1 -3.79 -11.85 37.50
CA MET A 1 -4.50 -12.32 36.30
C MET A 1 -4.49 -11.14 35.34
N ALA A 2 -3.43 -11.06 34.53
CA ALA A 2 -3.15 -9.93 33.64
C ALA A 2 -3.55 -10.32 32.22
N GLU A 3 -4.25 -9.44 31.52
CA GLU A 3 -4.58 -9.58 30.10
C GLU A 3 -3.33 -9.54 29.22
N PRO A 4 -3.31 -10.23 28.06
CA PRO A 4 -2.20 -10.16 27.13
C PRO A 4 -2.27 -8.84 26.34
N ASN A 5 -1.20 -8.05 26.40
CA ASN A 5 -1.11 -6.71 25.82
C ASN A 5 -0.66 -6.79 24.36
N GLY A 6 -1.60 -7.02 23.43
CA GLY A 6 -1.34 -6.91 21.99
C GLY A 6 -1.05 -5.46 21.61
N ALA A 7 0.14 -5.20 21.07
CA ALA A 7 0.68 -3.89 20.71
C ALA A 7 -0.32 -2.91 20.02
N ASP A 8 -0.65 -1.82 20.73
CA ASP A 8 -0.87 -0.41 20.33
C ASP A 8 -1.47 -0.04 18.95
N ALA A 9 -2.33 -0.87 18.36
CA ALA A 9 -3.26 -0.39 17.36
C ALA A 9 -4.43 0.34 18.06
N SER A 10 -4.61 1.64 17.78
CA SER A 10 -5.81 2.34 18.28
C SER A 10 -7.05 1.61 17.78
N VAL A 11 -8.10 1.50 18.60
CA VAL A 11 -9.38 0.88 18.20
C VAL A 11 -9.95 1.52 16.93
N ALA A 12 -9.62 2.78 16.65
CA ALA A 12 -9.94 3.47 15.41
C ALA A 12 -9.16 2.91 14.19
N ASP A 13 -7.86 2.65 14.36
CA ASP A 13 -6.98 2.12 13.31
C ASP A 13 -7.36 0.67 12.94
N LEU A 14 -7.82 -0.14 13.89
CA LEU A 14 -8.32 -1.50 13.62
C LEU A 14 -9.67 -1.52 12.89
N ARG A 15 -10.47 -0.46 13.05
CA ARG A 15 -11.76 -0.33 12.34
C ARG A 15 -11.57 0.23 10.93
N ASP A 16 -10.54 1.05 10.73
CA ASP A 16 -10.15 1.56 9.42
C ASP A 16 -9.52 0.44 8.55
N PRO A 17 -9.94 0.29 7.28
CA PRO A 17 -9.40 -0.77 6.42
C PRO A 17 -7.90 -0.63 6.18
N PHE A 18 -7.37 0.60 6.09
CA PHE A 18 -5.95 0.81 5.86
C PHE A 18 -5.14 0.41 7.07
N GLY A 19 -5.62 0.72 8.28
CA GLY A 19 -4.94 0.29 9.49
C GLY A 19 -4.88 -1.22 9.64
N ARG A 20 -5.95 -1.95 9.29
CA ARG A 20 -5.90 -3.43 9.22
C ARG A 20 -4.88 -3.93 8.20
N ILE A 21 -4.89 -3.38 6.99
CA ILE A 21 -3.96 -3.77 5.93
C ILE A 21 -2.51 -3.50 6.35
N THR A 22 -2.22 -2.31 6.89
CA THR A 22 -0.89 -1.95 7.38
C THR A 22 -0.44 -2.93 8.47
N ASN A 23 -1.26 -3.18 9.49
CA ASN A 23 -0.88 -4.11 10.57
C ASN A 23 -0.61 -5.52 10.05
N ALA A 24 -1.49 -6.07 9.20
CA ALA A 24 -1.29 -7.41 8.63
C ALA A 24 0.01 -7.52 7.83
N LEU A 25 0.38 -6.48 7.08
CA LEU A 25 1.67 -6.44 6.37
C LEU A 25 2.84 -6.35 7.34
N LEU A 26 2.77 -5.52 8.38
CA LEU A 26 3.86 -5.40 9.37
C LEU A 26 4.01 -6.67 10.22
N ASP A 27 2.92 -7.39 10.50
CA ASP A 27 2.95 -8.68 11.20
C ASP A 27 3.75 -9.72 10.41
N SER A 28 3.73 -9.66 9.08
CA SER A 28 4.53 -10.55 8.23
C SER A 28 6.04 -10.33 8.34
N PHE A 29 6.47 -9.18 8.87
CA PHE A 29 7.88 -8.86 9.07
C PHE A 29 8.41 -9.29 10.43
N ALA A 30 7.54 -9.77 11.33
CA ALA A 30 7.96 -10.27 12.63
C ALA A 30 8.88 -11.49 12.46
N GLY A 31 10.12 -11.38 12.96
CA GLY A 31 11.10 -12.47 12.91
C GLY A 31 11.99 -12.51 11.67
N THR A 32 11.91 -11.52 10.77
CA THR A 32 12.91 -11.30 9.72
C THR A 32 14.23 -10.79 10.32
N GLU A 33 15.31 -10.70 9.53
CA GLU A 33 16.59 -10.09 9.94
C GLU A 33 16.49 -8.56 10.19
N ASN A 34 15.27 -8.03 10.38
CA ASN A 34 14.95 -6.62 10.48
C ASN A 34 15.44 -5.82 9.25
N SER A 35 15.53 -6.43 8.08
CA SER A 35 15.90 -5.78 6.83
C SER A 35 14.93 -6.19 5.76
N ILE A 36 14.31 -5.21 5.10
CA ILE A 36 13.32 -5.40 4.03
C ILE A 36 13.56 -4.42 2.89
N ASP A 37 13.05 -4.71 1.70
CA ASP A 37 12.83 -3.72 0.65
C ASP A 37 11.44 -3.10 0.86
N LEU A 38 11.37 -1.87 1.36
CA LEU A 38 10.09 -1.22 1.65
C LEU A 38 9.19 -1.10 0.41
N MET A 39 9.76 -1.05 -0.80
CA MET A 39 8.96 -0.98 -2.02
C MET A 39 8.26 -2.31 -2.30
N ALA A 40 9.01 -3.40 -2.39
CA ALA A 40 8.50 -4.72 -2.74
C ALA A 40 7.71 -5.36 -1.57
N ASP A 41 8.22 -5.24 -0.35
CA ASP A 41 7.67 -5.97 0.80
C ASP A 41 6.49 -5.23 1.43
N PHE A 42 6.39 -3.90 1.31
CA PHE A 42 5.33 -3.10 1.93
C PHE A 42 4.53 -2.27 0.93
N ALA A 43 5.17 -1.37 0.16
CA ALA A 43 4.45 -0.38 -0.64
C ALA A 43 3.57 -1.01 -1.73
N MET A 44 4.08 -2.03 -2.44
CA MET A 44 3.34 -2.73 -3.49
C MET A 44 2.15 -3.53 -2.90
N PRO A 45 2.35 -4.45 -1.94
CA PRO A 45 1.23 -5.15 -1.28
C PRO A 45 0.22 -4.20 -0.66
N TYR A 46 0.67 -3.12 0.00
CA TYR A 46 -0.22 -2.13 0.60
C TYR A 46 -1.12 -1.45 -0.43
N ALA A 47 -0.54 -0.97 -1.53
CA ALA A 47 -1.27 -0.31 -2.61
C ALA A 47 -2.32 -1.26 -3.24
N VAL A 48 -1.92 -2.50 -3.55
CA VAL A 48 -2.82 -3.52 -4.10
C VAL A 48 -3.95 -3.85 -3.12
N HIS A 49 -3.63 -4.09 -1.85
CA HIS A 49 -4.63 -4.43 -0.84
C HIS A 49 -5.64 -3.29 -0.62
N CYS A 50 -5.21 -2.03 -0.68
CA CYS A 50 -6.10 -0.87 -0.63
C CYS A 50 -7.06 -0.80 -1.84
N ALA A 51 -6.57 -1.14 -3.04
CA ALA A 51 -7.39 -1.22 -4.25
C ALA A 51 -8.39 -2.40 -4.17
N CYS A 52 -7.93 -3.55 -3.71
CA CYS A 52 -8.73 -4.74 -3.47
C CYS A 52 -9.87 -4.49 -2.47
N GLU A 53 -9.62 -3.74 -1.39
CA GLU A 53 -10.64 -3.34 -0.43
C GLU A 53 -11.75 -2.52 -1.08
N LEU A 54 -11.38 -1.53 -1.91
CA LEU A 54 -12.35 -0.67 -2.60
C LEU A 54 -13.20 -1.46 -3.61
N ILE A 55 -12.58 -2.41 -4.30
CA ILE A 55 -13.21 -3.16 -5.38
C ILE A 55 -14.07 -4.32 -4.86
N GLY A 56 -13.70 -4.91 -3.73
CA GLY A 56 -14.35 -6.09 -3.17
C GLY A 56 -13.62 -7.40 -3.49
N VAL A 57 -12.31 -7.35 -3.76
CA VAL A 57 -11.48 -8.54 -3.91
C VAL A 57 -11.21 -9.15 -2.52
N PRO A 58 -11.62 -10.40 -2.28
CA PRO A 58 -11.49 -11.03 -0.97
C PRO A 58 -10.02 -11.32 -0.63
N GLU A 59 -9.72 -11.36 0.66
CA GLU A 59 -8.33 -11.48 1.18
C GLU A 59 -7.56 -12.67 0.59
N ARG A 60 -8.23 -13.82 0.44
CA ARG A 60 -7.65 -15.05 -0.14
C ARG A 60 -7.07 -14.89 -1.55
N ASP A 61 -7.55 -13.91 -2.31
CA ASP A 61 -7.15 -13.68 -3.70
C ASP A 61 -6.11 -12.54 -3.82
N ARG A 62 -5.79 -11.83 -2.74
CA ARG A 62 -4.95 -10.61 -2.80
C ARG A 62 -3.49 -10.89 -3.12
N ALA A 63 -2.97 -12.06 -2.75
CA ALA A 63 -1.60 -12.46 -3.09
C ALA A 63 -1.42 -12.61 -4.61
N ASP A 64 -2.30 -13.41 -5.25
CA ASP A 64 -2.31 -13.59 -6.71
C ASP A 64 -2.49 -12.25 -7.45
N VAL A 65 -3.43 -11.42 -6.98
CA VAL A 65 -3.68 -10.09 -7.56
C VAL A 65 -2.48 -9.16 -7.40
N THR A 66 -1.72 -9.28 -6.30
CA THR A 66 -0.49 -8.51 -6.11
C THR A 66 0.57 -8.93 -7.12
N GLU A 67 0.78 -10.23 -7.32
CA GLU A 67 1.71 -10.74 -8.33
C GLU A 67 1.33 -10.26 -9.74
N TRP A 68 0.06 -10.35 -10.12
CA TRP A 68 -0.37 -9.92 -11.44
C TRP A 68 -0.22 -8.41 -11.64
N LEU A 69 -0.59 -7.59 -10.65
CA LEU A 69 -0.46 -6.14 -10.76
C LEU A 69 1.00 -5.69 -10.74
N ASP A 70 1.86 -6.35 -9.98
CA ASP A 70 3.31 -6.11 -10.02
C ASP A 70 3.87 -6.37 -11.44
N LEU A 71 3.54 -7.52 -12.02
CA LEU A 71 3.91 -7.86 -13.40
C LEU A 71 3.31 -6.92 -14.45
N MET A 72 2.17 -6.30 -14.17
CA MET A 72 1.54 -5.33 -15.08
C MET A 72 2.14 -3.93 -14.99
N ILE A 73 2.53 -3.50 -13.79
CA ILE A 73 2.95 -2.11 -13.48
C ILE A 73 4.48 -1.97 -13.54
N LEU A 74 5.23 -2.92 -12.98
CA LEU A 74 6.69 -2.87 -12.85
C LEU A 74 7.43 -3.74 -13.87
N ALA A 75 6.76 -4.16 -14.96
CA ALA A 75 7.35 -4.99 -16.00
C ALA A 75 8.72 -4.46 -16.49
N ALA A 76 9.72 -5.35 -16.49
CA ALA A 76 11.13 -4.99 -16.70
C ALA A 76 11.44 -4.35 -18.06
N ASP A 77 10.62 -4.58 -19.09
CA ASP A 77 10.75 -4.00 -20.43
C ASP A 77 9.79 -2.82 -20.68
N GLY A 78 9.06 -2.38 -19.66
CA GLY A 78 8.04 -1.33 -19.74
C GLY A 78 6.78 -1.77 -20.49
N ARG A 79 6.60 -3.06 -20.79
CA ARG A 79 5.40 -3.60 -21.43
C ARG A 79 4.63 -4.46 -20.43
N THR A 80 3.36 -4.10 -20.21
CA THR A 80 2.43 -4.87 -19.38
C THR A 80 2.44 -6.36 -19.75
N ASP A 81 2.63 -7.23 -18.75
CA ASP A 81 2.55 -8.67 -18.95
C ASP A 81 1.12 -9.08 -19.36
N ARG A 82 1.00 -9.67 -20.54
CA ARG A 82 -0.30 -10.08 -21.09
C ARG A 82 -0.90 -11.29 -20.38
N GLY A 83 -0.07 -12.13 -19.75
CA GLY A 83 -0.52 -13.26 -18.94
C GLY A 83 -1.18 -12.76 -17.66
N ALA A 84 -0.47 -11.94 -16.89
CA ALA A 84 -0.98 -11.30 -15.68
C ALA A 84 -2.27 -10.52 -15.94
N CYS A 85 -2.33 -9.76 -17.04
CA CYS A 85 -3.55 -9.04 -17.43
C CYS A 85 -4.74 -9.99 -17.70
N ARG A 86 -4.50 -11.15 -18.33
CA ARG A 86 -5.56 -12.16 -18.54
C ARG A 86 -6.03 -12.78 -17.23
N GLU A 87 -5.11 -13.14 -16.34
CA GLU A 87 -5.46 -13.74 -15.05
C GLU A 87 -6.27 -12.77 -14.18
N LEU A 88 -5.82 -11.51 -14.07
CA LEU A 88 -6.55 -10.47 -13.34
C LEU A 88 -7.94 -10.21 -13.95
N THR A 89 -8.04 -10.14 -15.28
CA THR A 89 -9.32 -9.99 -15.98
C THR A 89 -10.26 -11.16 -15.67
N GLY A 90 -9.76 -12.41 -15.75
CA GLY A 90 -10.54 -13.61 -15.47
C GLY A 90 -11.01 -13.65 -14.01
N LYS A 91 -10.15 -13.29 -13.06
CA LYS A 91 -10.50 -13.21 -11.63
C LYS A 91 -11.63 -12.21 -11.41
N LEU A 92 -11.50 -10.99 -11.95
CA LEU A 92 -12.51 -9.95 -11.77
C LEU A 92 -13.84 -10.28 -12.44
N ALA A 93 -13.82 -10.90 -13.63
CA ALA A 93 -15.04 -11.39 -14.28
C ALA A 93 -15.76 -12.46 -13.44
N GLY A 94 -15.00 -13.40 -12.85
CA GLY A 94 -15.53 -14.39 -11.92
C GLY A 94 -16.19 -13.77 -10.69
N LEU A 95 -15.51 -12.81 -10.05
CA LEU A 95 -16.05 -12.09 -8.88
C LEU A 95 -17.29 -11.25 -9.26
N LEU A 96 -17.29 -10.60 -10.42
CA LEU A 96 -18.43 -9.84 -10.90
C LEU A 96 -19.67 -10.74 -11.11
N THR A 97 -19.47 -11.93 -11.67
CA THR A 97 -20.52 -12.96 -11.79
C THR A 97 -21.00 -13.44 -10.42
N GLU A 98 -20.10 -13.68 -9.47
CA GLU A 98 -20.45 -14.03 -8.09
C GLU A 98 -21.34 -12.97 -7.44
N ARG A 99 -21.02 -11.67 -7.61
CA ARG A 99 -21.80 -10.56 -7.04
C ARG A 99 -23.20 -10.39 -7.61
N ARG A 100 -23.49 -10.92 -8.81
CA ARG A 100 -24.86 -10.98 -9.34
C ARG A 100 -25.76 -11.90 -8.52
N VAL A 101 -25.20 -12.95 -7.92
CA VAL A 101 -25.93 -13.92 -7.10
C VAL A 101 -25.82 -13.58 -5.61
N TYR A 102 -24.64 -13.13 -5.17
CA TYR A 102 -24.34 -12.78 -3.79
C TYR A 102 -23.80 -11.35 -3.67
N PRO A 103 -24.69 -10.34 -3.68
CA PRO A 103 -24.31 -8.93 -3.54
C PRO A 103 -23.56 -8.65 -2.23
N ALA A 104 -22.58 -7.75 -2.29
CA ALA A 104 -21.80 -7.27 -1.15
C ALA A 104 -21.71 -5.72 -1.17
N PRO A 105 -21.33 -5.06 -0.07
CA PRO A 105 -21.17 -3.60 -0.05
C PRO A 105 -19.87 -3.15 -0.73
N ASP A 106 -19.66 -3.51 -2.01
CA ASP A 106 -18.44 -3.25 -2.77
C ASP A 106 -18.71 -2.70 -4.19
N LEU A 107 -17.64 -2.21 -4.86
CA LEU A 107 -17.76 -1.62 -6.20
C LEU A 107 -18.21 -2.66 -7.23
N LEU A 108 -17.74 -3.91 -7.15
CA LEU A 108 -18.16 -4.96 -8.07
C LEU A 108 -19.66 -5.21 -8.02
N THR A 109 -20.28 -5.14 -6.84
CA THR A 109 -21.74 -5.24 -6.70
C THR A 109 -22.45 -4.10 -7.38
N VAL A 110 -22.00 -2.85 -7.17
CA VAL A 110 -22.57 -1.67 -7.82
C VAL A 110 -22.48 -1.77 -9.35
N LEU A 111 -21.35 -2.25 -9.86
CA LEU A 111 -21.13 -2.44 -11.29
C LEU A 111 -21.95 -3.60 -11.84
N SER A 112 -22.06 -4.71 -11.10
CA SER A 112 -22.82 -5.89 -11.52
C SER A 112 -24.29 -5.59 -11.82
N GLY A 113 -24.90 -4.68 -11.06
CA GLY A 113 -26.30 -4.28 -11.22
C GLY A 113 -26.58 -3.27 -12.35
N ARG A 114 -25.54 -2.78 -13.04
CA ARG A 114 -25.64 -1.77 -14.11
C ARG A 114 -25.33 -2.31 -15.51
N LEU A 115 -25.05 -3.60 -15.62
CA LEU A 115 -24.59 -4.24 -16.85
C LEU A 115 -25.74 -4.61 -17.79
N THR A 116 -25.56 -4.34 -19.08
CA THR A 116 -26.18 -5.09 -20.18
C THR A 116 -25.31 -6.30 -20.54
N GLU A 117 -25.86 -7.33 -21.21
CA GLU A 117 -25.12 -8.57 -21.53
C GLU A 117 -23.79 -8.31 -22.29
N ASP A 118 -23.74 -7.30 -23.16
CA ASP A 118 -22.54 -6.95 -23.94
C ASP A 118 -21.51 -6.07 -23.18
N GLY A 119 -21.83 -5.59 -21.98
CA GLY A 119 -21.03 -4.59 -21.26
C GLY A 119 -20.03 -5.17 -20.25
N GLU A 120 -20.06 -6.48 -20.00
CA GLU A 120 -19.26 -7.11 -18.94
C GLU A 120 -17.75 -6.95 -19.18
N ASP A 121 -17.29 -7.27 -20.39
CA ASP A 121 -15.89 -7.16 -20.76
C ASP A 121 -15.35 -5.72 -20.62
N GLU A 122 -16.17 -4.73 -20.99
CA GLU A 122 -15.81 -3.32 -20.87
C GLU A 122 -15.69 -2.90 -19.41
N VAL A 123 -16.64 -3.30 -18.57
CA VAL A 123 -16.61 -3.02 -17.13
C VAL A 123 -15.40 -3.67 -16.47
N VAL A 124 -15.12 -4.94 -16.75
CA VAL A 124 -13.96 -5.63 -16.17
C VAL A 124 -12.66 -4.92 -16.60
N ARG A 125 -12.51 -4.57 -17.88
CA ARG A 125 -11.36 -3.78 -18.36
C ARG A 125 -11.25 -2.44 -17.66
N GLY A 126 -12.37 -1.74 -17.46
CA GLY A 126 -12.42 -0.49 -16.71
C GLY A 126 -11.95 -0.66 -15.25
N VAL A 127 -12.35 -1.74 -14.58
CA VAL A 127 -11.91 -2.05 -13.21
C VAL A 127 -10.42 -2.38 -13.17
N VAL A 128 -9.91 -3.17 -14.13
CA VAL A 128 -8.46 -3.46 -14.25
C VAL A 128 -7.66 -2.17 -14.39
N LEU A 129 -8.08 -1.25 -15.26
CA LEU A 129 -7.41 0.04 -15.46
C LEU A 129 -7.47 0.89 -14.19
N LEU A 130 -8.62 0.95 -13.52
CA LEU A 130 -8.78 1.66 -12.26
C LEU A 130 -7.85 1.10 -11.18
N MET A 131 -7.72 -0.23 -11.07
CA MET A 131 -6.78 -0.88 -10.15
C MET A 131 -5.36 -0.45 -10.45
N ALA A 132 -4.88 -0.68 -11.67
CA ALA A 132 -3.50 -0.41 -12.04
C ALA A 132 -3.09 1.04 -11.75
N LEU A 133 -3.93 2.01 -12.15
CA LEU A 133 -3.69 3.44 -11.90
C LEU A 133 -3.70 3.78 -10.40
N SER A 134 -4.62 3.19 -9.63
CA SER A 134 -4.70 3.43 -8.18
C SER A 134 -3.50 2.83 -7.43
N VAL A 135 -3.02 1.68 -7.88
CA VAL A 135 -1.87 0.98 -7.28
C VAL A 135 -0.59 1.75 -7.59
N GLU A 136 -0.36 2.09 -8.86
CA GLU A 136 0.81 2.84 -9.30
C GLU A 136 1.00 4.15 -8.51
N THR A 137 -0.08 4.92 -8.36
CA THR A 137 -0.04 6.19 -7.63
C THR A 137 0.22 6.02 -6.13
N THR A 138 -0.43 5.04 -5.49
CA THR A 138 -0.24 4.77 -4.05
C THR A 138 1.15 4.22 -3.77
N PHE A 139 1.60 3.26 -4.58
CA PHE A 139 2.94 2.67 -4.53
C PHE A 139 4.03 3.74 -4.60
N SER A 140 3.95 4.61 -5.62
CA SER A 140 4.91 5.69 -5.80
C SER A 140 4.90 6.67 -4.63
N PHE A 141 3.71 7.07 -4.19
CA PHE A 141 3.57 8.05 -3.12
C PHE A 141 4.14 7.54 -1.79
N ILE A 142 3.85 6.29 -1.42
CA ILE A 142 4.41 5.64 -0.23
C ILE A 142 5.94 5.58 -0.31
N GLY A 143 6.50 5.18 -1.45
CA GLY A 143 7.95 5.15 -1.66
C GLY A 143 8.59 6.52 -1.46
N THR A 144 8.08 7.55 -2.13
CA THR A 144 8.60 8.91 -2.02
C THR A 144 8.46 9.48 -0.61
N LEU A 145 7.35 9.17 0.08
CA LEU A 145 7.12 9.57 1.47
C LEU A 145 8.20 9.00 2.39
N PHE A 146 8.39 7.69 2.38
CA PHE A 146 9.39 7.06 3.25
C PHE A 146 10.80 7.48 2.88
N HIS A 147 11.16 7.53 1.60
CA HIS A 147 12.49 7.99 1.18
C HIS A 147 12.80 9.42 1.64
N SER A 148 11.84 10.34 1.50
CA SER A 148 12.01 11.73 1.93
C SER A 148 12.22 11.85 3.43
N LEU A 149 11.44 11.11 4.23
CA LEU A 149 11.57 11.08 5.69
C LEU A 149 12.88 10.41 6.14
N LEU A 150 13.27 9.31 5.51
CA LEU A 150 14.48 8.56 5.89
C LEU A 150 15.77 9.30 5.52
N THR A 151 15.73 10.11 4.46
CA THR A 151 16.83 11.02 4.08
C THR A 151 16.87 12.27 4.97
N ASN A 152 15.75 12.63 5.62
CA ASN A 152 15.65 13.78 6.51
C ASN A 152 15.32 13.36 7.97
N ARG A 153 16.30 12.73 8.62
CA ARG A 153 16.17 12.13 9.97
C ARG A 153 15.63 13.08 11.04
N ALA A 154 15.92 14.36 10.94
CA ALA A 154 15.40 15.35 11.88
C ALA A 154 13.87 15.46 11.80
N GLN A 155 13.29 15.46 10.59
CA GLN A 155 11.84 15.48 10.41
C GLN A 155 11.20 14.16 10.85
N LEU A 156 11.80 13.01 10.51
CA LEU A 156 11.34 11.71 10.99
C LEU A 156 11.27 11.66 12.52
N SER A 157 12.31 12.16 13.20
CA SER A 157 12.36 12.20 14.67
C SER A 157 11.24 13.06 15.27
N ARG A 158 10.89 14.17 14.62
CA ARG A 158 9.76 15.02 15.04
C ARG A 158 8.42 14.31 14.90
N LEU A 159 8.21 13.56 13.81
CA LEU A 159 6.97 12.80 13.60
C LEU A 159 6.83 11.63 14.58
N VAL A 160 7.94 10.99 14.95
CA VAL A 160 7.95 9.94 15.99
C VAL A 160 7.62 10.52 17.36
N GLN A 161 8.07 11.74 17.66
CA GLN A 161 7.76 12.43 18.93
C GLN A 161 6.35 13.00 18.98
N ASP A 162 5.82 13.44 17.84
CA ASP A 162 4.50 14.07 17.73
C ASP A 162 3.81 13.68 16.40
N GLU A 163 2.98 12.64 16.48
CA GLU A 163 2.21 12.13 15.34
C GLU A 163 1.15 13.13 14.82
N SER A 164 0.80 14.17 15.58
CA SER A 164 -0.14 15.20 15.12
C SER A 164 0.43 16.01 13.95
N LEU A 165 1.74 15.93 13.72
CA LEU A 165 2.44 16.56 12.61
C LEU A 165 2.34 15.78 11.29
N ILE A 166 1.90 14.51 11.32
CA ILE A 166 1.82 13.63 10.14
C ILE A 166 0.98 14.25 9.00
N PRO A 167 -0.25 14.77 9.25
CA PRO A 167 -1.04 15.37 8.19
C PRO A 167 -0.31 16.52 7.49
N GLY A 168 0.37 17.39 8.26
CA GLY A 168 1.13 18.52 7.72
C GLY A 168 2.37 18.10 6.94
N ALA A 169 3.05 17.01 7.34
CA ALA A 169 4.17 16.46 6.59
C ALA A 169 3.72 15.89 5.24
N ILE A 170 2.56 15.23 5.20
CA ILE A 170 1.96 14.73 3.96
C ILE A 170 1.53 15.89 3.05
N ASP A 171 0.94 16.95 3.61
CA ASP A 171 0.63 18.18 2.86
C ASP A 171 1.87 18.78 2.20
N GLU A 172 2.95 18.90 2.96
CA GLU A 172 4.19 19.47 2.45
C GLU A 172 4.83 18.59 1.39
N LEU A 173 4.79 17.26 1.55
CA LEU A 173 5.26 16.33 0.53
C LEU A 173 4.43 16.42 -0.75
N LEU A 174 3.09 16.47 -0.64
CA LEU A 174 2.20 16.66 -1.79
C LEU A 174 2.44 18.02 -2.46
N ARG A 175 2.84 19.05 -1.72
CA ARG A 175 3.23 20.35 -2.30
C ARG A 175 4.54 20.25 -3.08
N PHE A 176 5.52 19.50 -2.59
CA PHE A 176 6.83 19.35 -3.23
C PHE A 176 6.82 18.37 -4.41
N ASP A 177 6.08 17.27 -4.31
CA ASP A 177 6.06 16.17 -5.29
C ASP A 177 4.78 16.15 -6.16
N GLY A 178 3.80 17.01 -5.84
CA GLY A 178 2.51 17.10 -6.53
C GLY A 178 2.57 17.52 -7.99
N ALA A 179 3.73 17.96 -8.49
CA ALA A 179 3.95 18.17 -9.93
C ALA A 179 3.97 16.86 -10.74
N HIS A 180 4.28 15.71 -10.11
CA HIS A 180 4.32 14.39 -10.76
C HIS A 180 3.20 13.46 -10.29
N ASN A 181 2.61 13.71 -9.12
CA ASN A 181 1.51 12.90 -8.58
C ASN A 181 0.15 13.59 -8.83
N ILE A 182 -0.53 13.18 -9.90
CA ILE A 182 -1.88 13.65 -10.32
C ILE A 182 -2.92 13.46 -9.19
N SER A 183 -2.65 12.59 -8.22
CA SER A 183 -3.48 12.25 -7.07
C SER A 183 -3.36 13.20 -5.87
N SER A 184 -2.62 14.31 -5.96
CA SER A 184 -2.41 15.28 -4.86
C SER A 184 -3.70 15.88 -4.26
N GLY A 185 -4.84 15.81 -4.96
CA GLY A 185 -6.16 16.20 -4.45
C GLY A 185 -7.03 15.06 -3.87
N ASN A 186 -6.57 13.80 -3.89
CA ASN A 186 -7.38 12.65 -3.50
C ASN A 186 -7.34 12.40 -1.98
N ARG A 187 -8.46 12.67 -1.30
CA ARG A 187 -8.62 12.42 0.15
C ARG A 187 -8.34 10.96 0.54
N TYR A 188 -8.61 10.01 -0.36
CA TYR A 188 -8.41 8.58 -0.11
C TYR A 188 -6.92 8.22 -0.05
N ALA A 189 -6.13 8.68 -1.02
CA ALA A 189 -4.67 8.48 -1.04
C ALA A 189 -3.99 9.15 0.15
N ARG A 190 -4.48 10.32 0.56
CA ARG A 190 -4.03 10.99 1.77
C ARG A 190 -4.26 10.14 3.02
N GLN A 191 -5.49 9.64 3.21
CA GLN A 191 -5.84 8.81 4.37
C GLN A 191 -5.03 7.52 4.43
N GLN A 192 -4.78 6.89 3.27
CA GLN A 192 -3.90 5.73 3.16
C GLN A 192 -2.49 6.05 3.67
N ALA A 193 -1.88 7.14 3.21
CA ALA A 193 -0.52 7.50 3.60
C ALA A 193 -0.44 7.91 5.08
N GLU A 194 -1.41 8.67 5.58
CA GLU A 194 -1.48 9.06 6.99
C GLU A 194 -1.53 7.84 7.91
N THR A 195 -2.41 6.88 7.59
CA THR A 195 -2.61 5.68 8.40
C THR A 195 -1.39 4.77 8.35
N ALA A 196 -0.87 4.49 7.16
CA ALA A 196 0.32 3.68 6.98
C ALA A 196 1.52 4.28 7.72
N LEU A 197 1.79 5.58 7.53
CA LEU A 197 2.92 6.25 8.15
C LEU A 197 2.82 6.20 9.68
N ARG A 198 1.65 6.52 10.24
CA ARG A 198 1.42 6.51 11.68
C ARG A 198 1.74 5.15 12.30
N ILE A 199 1.18 4.09 11.75
CA ILE A 199 1.36 2.73 12.27
C ILE A 199 2.81 2.27 12.10
N VAL A 200 3.43 2.53 10.96
CA VAL A 200 4.85 2.19 10.72
C VAL A 200 5.77 2.89 11.72
N LEU A 201 5.54 4.18 12.01
CA LEU A 201 6.37 4.93 12.96
C LEU A 201 6.16 4.49 14.41
N ARG A 202 4.95 4.10 14.80
CA ARG A 202 4.68 3.52 16.12
C ARG A 202 5.43 2.21 16.31
N ARG A 203 5.36 1.31 15.33
CA ARG A 203 5.94 -0.02 15.44
C ARG A 203 7.45 -0.02 15.24
N TYR A 204 7.95 0.83 14.34
CA TYR A 204 9.37 0.93 13.98
C TYR A 204 9.90 2.37 14.09
N PRO A 205 9.93 2.97 15.30
CA PRO A 205 10.36 4.36 15.48
C PRO A 205 11.82 4.60 15.06
N GLY A 206 12.64 3.54 15.04
CA GLY A 206 14.04 3.63 14.62
C GLY A 206 14.29 3.35 13.13
N LEU A 207 13.24 3.18 12.30
CA LEU A 207 13.32 2.85 10.87
C LEU A 207 14.39 3.70 10.16
N ARG A 208 15.27 3.07 9.38
CA ARG A 208 16.39 3.75 8.69
C ARG A 208 16.73 3.09 7.37
N LEU A 209 17.35 3.82 6.43
CA LEU A 209 17.91 3.21 5.22
C LEU A 209 19.00 2.20 5.60
N ASN A 210 19.05 1.09 4.87
CA ASN A 210 20.12 0.09 4.93
C ASN A 210 21.19 0.34 3.84
N THR A 211 21.09 1.45 3.10
CA THR A 211 22.01 1.88 2.04
C THR A 211 22.23 3.39 2.09
N HIS A 212 23.25 3.88 1.39
CA HIS A 212 23.49 5.32 1.25
C HIS A 212 22.43 5.94 0.32
N PRO A 213 21.87 7.14 0.60
CA PRO A 213 20.80 7.75 -0.21
C PRO A 213 21.14 7.92 -1.70
N SER A 214 22.42 8.09 -2.04
CA SER A 214 22.86 8.20 -3.45
C SER A 214 22.72 6.91 -4.25
N ASN A 215 22.55 5.76 -3.59
CA ASN A 215 22.44 4.45 -4.21
C ASN A 215 20.99 4.09 -4.56
N ILE A 216 20.03 4.97 -4.24
CA ILE A 216 18.62 4.74 -4.53
C ILE A 216 18.37 4.93 -6.02
N GLU A 217 17.95 3.84 -6.67
CA GLU A 217 17.56 3.83 -8.08
C GLU A 217 16.11 4.28 -8.24
N TRP A 218 15.88 5.16 -9.23
CA TRP A 218 14.56 5.65 -9.58
C TRP A 218 14.04 4.95 -10.83
N LEU A 219 12.82 4.45 -10.78
CA LEU A 219 12.04 4.06 -11.95
C LEU A 219 11.44 5.33 -12.53
N THR A 220 11.87 5.68 -13.75
CA THR A 220 11.32 6.82 -14.48
C THR A 220 10.74 6.34 -15.80
N SER A 221 9.42 6.38 -15.90
CA SER A 221 8.65 6.24 -17.13
C SER A 221 7.87 7.54 -17.39
N PRO A 222 7.29 7.75 -18.58
CA PRO A 222 6.48 8.93 -18.86
C PRO A 222 5.30 9.14 -17.91
N PHE A 223 4.85 8.10 -17.21
CA PHE A 223 3.69 8.12 -16.32
C PHE A 223 4.03 7.80 -14.86
N LEU A 224 5.16 7.14 -14.61
CA LEU A 224 5.63 6.74 -13.30
C LEU A 224 6.99 7.35 -12.98
N ARG A 225 7.07 8.15 -11.92
CA ARG A 225 8.33 8.41 -11.23
C ARG A 225 8.25 7.81 -9.85
N SER A 226 8.94 6.70 -9.63
CA SER A 226 8.93 5.97 -8.36
C SER A 226 10.33 5.49 -8.00
N ILE A 227 10.48 4.96 -6.79
CA ILE A 227 11.70 4.32 -6.33
C ILE A 227 11.65 2.85 -6.70
N LYS A 228 12.75 2.33 -7.25
CA LYS A 228 12.83 0.92 -7.65
C LYS A 228 12.90 0.01 -6.42
N GLN A 229 13.78 0.34 -5.50
CA GLN A 229 14.01 -0.39 -4.25
C GLN A 229 14.34 0.59 -3.15
N LEU A 230 13.82 0.33 -1.95
CA LEU A 230 14.11 1.12 -0.77
C LEU A 230 14.52 0.20 0.38
N PRO A 231 15.79 -0.25 0.40
CA PRO A 231 16.29 -1.12 1.46
C PRO A 231 16.28 -0.38 2.80
N VAL A 232 15.55 -0.91 3.78
CA VAL A 232 15.43 -0.33 5.12
C VAL A 232 15.75 -1.36 6.18
N ARG A 233 16.26 -0.86 7.31
CA ARG A 233 16.38 -1.62 8.54
C ARG A 233 15.24 -1.25 9.49
N LEU A 234 14.46 -2.24 9.86
CA LEU A 234 13.43 -2.17 10.88
C LEU A 234 14.11 -2.05 12.26
N ALA A 235 13.58 -1.20 13.12
CA ALA A 235 14.05 -1.06 14.49
C ALA A 235 12.81 -0.92 15.38
N PRO A 236 12.31 -2.05 15.93
CA PRO A 236 11.06 -2.09 16.65
C PRO A 236 11.13 -1.26 17.93
N SER A 237 9.97 -0.84 18.44
CA SER A 237 9.88 -0.23 19.77
C SER A 237 10.39 -1.20 20.83
N ASN A 238 11.07 -0.70 21.87
CA ASN A 238 11.65 -1.52 22.94
C ASN A 238 10.61 -2.42 23.67
N ALA A 239 9.31 -2.09 23.59
CA ALA A 239 8.24 -2.92 24.14
C ALA A 239 8.16 -4.33 23.53
N ASP A 240 8.46 -4.49 22.24
CA ASP A 240 8.45 -5.79 21.54
C ASP A 240 9.69 -6.65 21.82
N CYS A 241 10.70 -6.12 22.50
CA CYS A 241 11.90 -6.87 22.89
C CYS A 241 11.73 -7.60 24.23
N ASP A 242 10.91 -7.08 25.13
CA ASP A 242 10.69 -7.67 26.46
C ASP A 242 9.77 -8.90 26.43
N GLU A 243 8.80 -8.97 25.51
CA GLU A 243 7.92 -10.16 25.35
C GLU A 243 8.63 -11.38 24.76
N ARG A 244 9.83 -11.23 24.19
CA ARG A 244 10.61 -12.33 23.61
C ARG A 244 11.59 -13.00 24.59
N ASN A 245 11.68 -12.47 25.82
CA ASN A 245 12.59 -12.97 26.86
C ASN A 245 11.87 -13.63 28.05
N HIS A 246 10.59 -13.99 27.93
CA HIS A 246 9.85 -14.76 28.95
C HIS A 246 9.14 -15.98 28.35
#